data_AF-A0A7C7YR75-F1
#
_entry.id   AF-A0A7C7YR75-F1
#
_cell.length_a   1.000
_cell.length_b   1.000
_cell.length_c   1.000
_cell.angle_alpha   90.00
_cell.angle_beta   90.00
_cell.angle_gamma   90.00
#
_symmetry.space_group_name_H-M   'P 1'
#
loop_
_entity.id
_entity.type
_entity.pdbx_description
1 polymer ?
#
loop_
_entity_poly.entity_id
_entity_poly.type
_entity_poly.pdbx_seq_one_letter_code
_entity_poly.pdbx_strand_id
1 'polypeptide(L)'
;MSRWGSASRWGAAGRWWQAWVLRRRASKALGDLFSSPGRLVGTSLQPTHRGRCDIIDIESRDGQVDAITFQILRHPRPHPFSRQYHLVAERWRVELPEGVPQRAGSVNLSRLKDSRSDGEAPGSFP
;
A
#
# COMPACT_ATOMS: atom_id res chain seq x y z
N MET A 1 0.05 -24.14 -41.50
CA MET A 1 -0.94 -23.96 -40.41
C MET A 1 -0.33 -23.03 -39.37
N SER A 2 -0.95 -21.86 -39.18
CA SER A 2 -1.13 -21.06 -37.95
C SER A 2 -0.18 -21.34 -36.75
N ARG A 3 0.42 -20.36 -36.05
CA ARG A 3 -0.19 -19.13 -35.51
C ARG A 3 0.89 -18.17 -34.98
N TRP A 4 0.49 -16.91 -34.95
CA TRP A 4 1.12 -15.71 -34.43
C TRP A 4 1.66 -15.78 -32.99
N GLY A 5 2.68 -14.96 -32.72
CA GLY A 5 3.11 -14.59 -31.37
C GLY A 5 3.97 -13.32 -31.38
N SER A 6 3.42 -12.22 -31.89
CA SER A 6 4.03 -10.89 -31.80
C SER A 6 4.08 -10.47 -30.32
N ALA A 7 5.28 -10.38 -29.74
CA ALA A 7 5.46 -9.90 -28.38
C ALA A 7 6.51 -8.76 -28.34
N SER A 8 6.07 -7.65 -27.77
CA SER A 8 6.82 -6.45 -27.36
C SER A 8 7.21 -5.46 -28.47
N ARG A 9 6.23 -4.65 -28.90
CA ARG A 9 6.45 -3.42 -29.71
C ARG A 9 6.56 -2.12 -28.90
N TRP A 10 6.94 -2.19 -27.63
CA TRP A 10 7.07 -1.00 -26.78
C TRP A 10 8.40 -1.02 -26.02
N GLY A 11 9.29 -0.08 -26.35
CA GLY A 11 10.54 0.14 -25.64
C GLY A 11 10.33 0.60 -24.19
N ALA A 12 11.42 0.93 -23.48
CA ALA A 12 11.39 1.36 -22.08
C ALA A 12 10.40 2.53 -21.82
N ALA A 13 10.28 3.46 -22.78
CA ALA A 13 9.34 4.58 -22.71
C ALA A 13 7.86 4.14 -22.65
N GLY A 14 7.49 3.09 -23.41
CA GLY A 14 6.12 2.58 -23.40
C GLY A 14 5.76 1.89 -22.09
N ARG A 15 6.71 1.15 -21.50
CA ARG A 15 6.52 0.54 -20.17
C ARG A 15 6.40 1.59 -19.06
N TRP A 16 7.24 2.63 -19.11
CA TRP A 16 7.16 3.74 -18.17
C TRP A 16 5.82 4.47 -18.26
N TRP A 17 5.35 4.76 -19.48
CA TRP A 17 4.05 5.38 -19.70
C TRP A 17 2.91 4.52 -19.16
N GLN A 18 2.92 3.22 -19.43
CA GLN A 18 1.92 2.29 -18.91
C GLN A 18 1.91 2.27 -17.38
N ALA A 19 3.08 2.23 -16.73
CA ALA A 19 3.19 2.30 -15.27
C ALA A 19 2.65 3.62 -14.71
N TRP A 20 2.93 4.75 -15.37
CA TRP A 20 2.39 6.06 -14.99
C TRP A 20 0.86 6.10 -15.10
N VAL A 21 0.30 5.60 -16.20
CA VAL A 21 -1.16 5.51 -16.41
C VAL A 21 -1.81 4.65 -15.33
N LEU A 22 -1.25 3.46 -15.05
CA LEU A 22 -1.75 2.57 -14.00
C LEU A 22 -1.70 3.25 -12.63
N ARG A 23 -0.59 3.92 -12.30
CA ARG A 23 -0.46 4.65 -11.02
C ARG A 23 -1.46 5.79 -10.89
N ARG A 24 -1.74 6.51 -11.99
CA ARG A 24 -2.78 7.56 -12.00
C ARG A 24 -4.17 6.99 -11.79
N ARG A 25 -4.49 5.86 -12.43
CA ARG A 25 -5.77 5.15 -12.25
C ARG A 25 -5.94 4.66 -10.81
N ALA A 26 -4.91 4.01 -10.26
CA ALA A 26 -4.90 3.56 -8.87
C ALA A 26 -5.08 4.73 -7.90
N SER A 27 -4.38 5.86 -8.13
CA SER A 27 -4.50 7.06 -7.29
C SER A 27 -5.91 7.66 -7.31
N LYS A 28 -6.60 7.60 -8.46
CA LYS A 28 -7.99 8.02 -8.60
C LYS A 28 -8.91 7.09 -7.83
N ALA A 29 -8.84 5.78 -8.07
CA ALA A 29 -9.67 4.78 -7.39
C ALA A 29 -9.50 4.84 -5.86
N LEU A 30 -8.28 5.07 -5.39
CA LEU A 30 -8.00 5.28 -3.98
C LEU A 30 -8.62 6.59 -3.46
N GLY A 31 -8.60 7.66 -4.26
CA GLY A 31 -9.34 8.89 -3.95
C GLY A 31 -10.85 8.67 -3.80
N ASP A 32 -11.44 7.94 -4.74
CA ASP A 32 -12.87 7.61 -4.73
C ASP A 32 -13.26 6.75 -3.51
N LEU A 33 -12.42 5.77 -3.15
CA LEU A 33 -12.55 4.97 -1.93
C LEU A 33 -12.60 5.85 -0.67
N PHE A 34 -11.61 6.72 -0.47
CA PHE A 34 -11.53 7.57 0.72
C PHE A 34 -12.59 8.68 0.75
N SER A 35 -13.18 9.02 -0.39
CA SER A 35 -14.30 9.95 -0.51
C SER A 35 -15.65 9.31 -0.21
N SER A 36 -15.68 7.99 0.01
CA SER A 36 -16.89 7.18 0.26
C SER A 36 -16.86 6.57 1.67
N PRO A 37 -17.27 7.28 2.74
CA PRO A 37 -17.16 6.80 4.12
C PRO A 37 -17.80 5.43 4.36
N GLY A 38 -18.90 5.11 3.67
CA GLY A 38 -19.56 3.82 3.74
C GLY A 38 -18.65 2.63 3.38
N ARG A 39 -17.67 2.84 2.49
CA ARG A 39 -16.69 1.81 2.09
C ARG A 39 -15.56 1.61 3.09
N LEU A 40 -15.44 2.49 4.07
CA LEU A 40 -14.43 2.42 5.13
C LEU A 40 -15.01 1.83 6.43
N VAL A 41 -16.31 1.59 6.49
CA VAL A 41 -16.99 1.04 7.68
C VAL A 41 -16.37 -0.29 8.07
N GLY A 42 -16.14 -0.49 9.37
CA GLY A 42 -15.49 -1.68 9.90
C GLY A 42 -13.95 -1.67 9.80
N THR A 43 -13.36 -0.61 9.27
CA THR A 43 -11.90 -0.42 9.23
C THR A 43 -11.46 0.69 10.18
N SER A 44 -10.16 0.79 10.44
CA SER A 44 -9.57 1.93 11.15
C SER A 44 -9.26 3.11 10.21
N LEU A 45 -9.65 3.03 8.93
CA LEU A 45 -9.42 4.07 7.93
C LEU A 45 -10.42 5.21 8.10
N GLN A 46 -9.96 6.42 7.79
CA GLN A 46 -10.77 7.64 7.81
C GLN A 46 -10.50 8.42 6.52
N PRO A 47 -11.45 9.22 6.03
CA PRO A 47 -11.26 10.05 4.84
C PRO A 47 -9.98 10.91 4.90
N THR A 48 -9.64 11.44 6.07
CA THR A 48 -8.45 12.25 6.32
C THR A 48 -7.12 11.49 6.12
N HIS A 49 -7.12 10.16 6.17
CA HIS A 49 -5.92 9.37 5.91
C HIS A 49 -5.48 9.41 4.44
N ARG A 50 -6.34 9.84 3.51
CA ARG A 50 -6.01 9.93 2.08
C ARG A 50 -4.74 10.73 1.81
N GLY A 51 -4.49 11.79 2.57
CA GLY A 51 -3.29 12.64 2.41
C GLY A 51 -2.00 12.00 2.94
N ARG A 52 -2.09 10.88 3.66
CA ARG A 52 -0.95 10.17 4.28
C ARG A 52 -0.81 8.74 3.75
N CYS A 53 -1.41 8.49 2.58
CA CYS A 53 -1.54 7.17 2.01
C CYS A 53 -0.58 6.99 0.84
N ASP A 54 0.20 5.92 0.88
CA ASP A 54 1.16 5.57 -0.17
C ASP A 54 0.74 4.27 -0.87
N ILE A 55 0.74 4.27 -2.21
CA ILE A 55 0.52 3.06 -3.01
C ILE A 55 1.81 2.25 -3.06
N ILE A 56 1.75 1.01 -2.58
CA ILE A 56 2.85 0.05 -2.49
C ILE A 56 2.86 -0.89 -3.68
N ASP A 57 1.69 -1.37 -4.08
CA ASP A 57 1.56 -2.30 -5.20
C ASP A 57 0.23 -2.10 -5.94
N ILE A 58 0.26 -2.41 -7.23
CA ILE A 58 -0.87 -2.27 -8.15
C ILE A 58 -0.97 -3.58 -8.92
N GLU A 59 -2.02 -4.34 -8.65
CA GLU A 59 -2.36 -5.49 -9.49
C GLU A 59 -3.29 -5.02 -10.60
N SER A 60 -2.93 -5.40 -11.82
CA SER A 60 -3.68 -5.00 -13.01
C SER A 60 -3.84 -6.16 -13.99
N ARG A 61 -5.03 -6.26 -14.58
CA ARG A 61 -5.34 -7.18 -15.67
C ARG A 61 -5.89 -6.39 -16.85
N ASP A 62 -5.37 -6.66 -18.04
CA ASP A 62 -5.79 -5.98 -19.28
C ASP A 62 -5.76 -4.44 -19.20
N GLY A 63 -4.83 -3.90 -18.41
CA GLY A 63 -4.66 -2.47 -18.17
C GLY A 63 -5.67 -1.85 -17.20
N GLN A 64 -6.58 -2.64 -16.62
CA GLN A 64 -7.47 -2.23 -15.52
C GLN A 64 -6.82 -2.53 -14.18
N VAL A 65 -7.11 -1.71 -13.17
CA VAL A 65 -6.60 -1.92 -11.81
C VAL A 65 -7.59 -2.82 -11.07
N ASP A 66 -7.16 -4.03 -10.74
CA ASP A 66 -7.97 -5.04 -10.06
C ASP A 66 -7.82 -4.91 -8.55
N ALA A 67 -6.60 -4.66 -8.07
CA ALA A 67 -6.35 -4.45 -6.65
C ALA A 67 -5.26 -3.41 -6.39
N ILE A 68 -5.37 -2.75 -5.24
CA ILE A 68 -4.38 -1.80 -4.76
C ILE A 68 -3.93 -2.23 -3.37
N THR A 69 -2.62 -2.38 -3.20
CA THR A 69 -2.01 -2.44 -1.88
C THR A 69 -1.46 -1.06 -1.53
N PHE A 70 -1.93 -0.48 -0.43
CA PHE A 70 -1.51 0.82 0.05
C PHE A 70 -1.14 0.76 1.53
N GLN A 71 -0.43 1.77 2.01
CA GLN A 71 -0.11 1.91 3.42
C GLN A 71 -0.44 3.29 3.95
N ILE A 72 -0.69 3.36 5.26
CA ILE A 72 -0.79 4.61 6.01
C ILE A 72 0.22 4.59 7.15
N LEU A 73 0.89 5.72 7.36
CA LEU A 73 1.79 5.88 8.49
C LEU A 73 0.99 6.16 9.76
N ARG A 74 1.25 5.39 10.80
CA ARG A 74 0.72 5.58 12.14
C ARG A 74 1.83 5.76 13.15
N HIS A 75 1.55 6.63 14.11
CA HIS A 75 2.27 6.75 15.37
C HIS A 75 1.34 6.20 16.46
N PRO A 76 1.46 4.91 16.84
CA PRO A 76 0.75 4.40 18.00
C PRO A 76 1.10 5.27 19.21
N ARG A 77 0.13 5.50 20.10
CA ARG A 77 0.43 6.19 21.36
C ARG A 77 1.53 5.41 22.11
N PRO A 78 2.50 6.11 22.72
CA PRO A 78 3.53 5.45 23.51
C PRO A 78 2.90 4.61 24.61
N HIS A 79 3.47 3.45 24.87
CA HIS A 79 3.04 2.62 25.99
C HIS A 79 3.31 3.39 27.29
N PRO A 80 2.46 3.30 28.33
CA PRO A 80 2.65 4.05 29.59
C PRO A 80 4.04 3.89 30.23
N PHE A 81 4.72 2.78 29.93
CA PHE A 81 6.02 2.41 30.49
C PHE A 81 7.20 2.53 29.50
N SER A 82 6.98 3.06 28.29
CA SER A 82 8.05 3.28 27.30
C SER A 82 7.84 4.60 26.55
N ARG A 83 8.85 5.47 26.59
CA ARG A 83 8.91 6.73 25.81
C ARG A 83 9.18 6.50 24.32
N GLN A 84 9.29 5.25 23.87
CA GLN A 84 9.56 4.95 22.47
C GLN A 84 8.32 5.16 21.61
N TYR A 85 8.49 5.97 20.57
CA TYR A 85 7.50 6.17 19.52
C TYR A 85 7.81 5.20 18.37
N HIS A 86 6.94 4.22 18.15
CA HIS A 86 7.08 3.33 16.99
C HIS A 86 6.43 3.97 15.78
N LEU A 87 7.16 4.11 14.67
CA LEU A 87 6.56 4.45 13.39
C LEU A 87 6.10 3.14 12.74
N VAL A 88 4.81 3.02 12.46
CA VAL A 88 4.23 1.82 11.86
C VAL A 88 3.58 2.16 10.53
N ALA A 89 4.00 1.48 9.46
CA ALA A 89 3.27 1.48 8.20
C ALA A 89 2.20 0.38 8.26
N GLU A 90 0.94 0.76 8.38
CA GLU A 90 -0.19 -0.18 8.31
C GLU A 90 -0.58 -0.39 6.85
N ARG A 91 -0.56 -1.64 6.39
CA ARG A 91 -0.87 -2.00 5.00
C ARG A 91 -2.30 -2.48 4.85
N TRP A 92 -2.87 -2.11 3.73
CA TRP A 92 -4.22 -2.40 3.33
C TRP A 92 -4.23 -2.87 1.89
N ARG A 93 -5.10 -3.83 1.59
CA ARG A 93 -5.41 -4.26 0.25
C ARG A 93 -6.88 -3.99 -0.02
N VAL A 94 -7.20 -3.50 -1.20
CA VAL A 94 -8.58 -3.35 -1.66
C VAL A 94 -8.71 -3.94 -3.06
N GLU A 95 -9.68 -4.83 -3.23
CA GLU A 95 -10.14 -5.30 -4.53
C GLU A 95 -11.09 -4.27 -5.13
N LEU A 96 -10.98 -3.97 -6.42
CA LEU A 96 -11.73 -2.95 -7.13
C LEU A 96 -12.77 -3.57 -8.08
N PRO A 97 -13.82 -2.82 -8.46
CA PRO A 97 -14.11 -1.44 -8.08
C PRO A 97 -14.74 -1.27 -6.70
N GLU A 98 -15.33 -2.32 -6.12
CA GLU A 98 -16.31 -2.22 -5.02
C GLU A 98 -15.85 -2.81 -3.69
N GLY A 99 -14.69 -3.48 -3.64
CA GLY A 99 -14.21 -4.14 -2.43
C GLY A 99 -14.02 -3.18 -1.25
N VAL A 100 -14.09 -3.77 -0.06
CA VAL A 100 -13.79 -3.10 1.21
C VAL A 100 -12.32 -3.33 1.54
N PRO A 101 -11.59 -2.31 2.02
CA PRO A 101 -10.19 -2.48 2.41
C PRO A 101 -10.02 -3.54 3.48
N GLN A 102 -9.12 -4.49 3.24
CA GLN A 102 -8.71 -5.52 4.18
C GLN A 102 -7.30 -5.27 4.65
N ARG A 103 -7.01 -5.59 5.91
CA ARG A 103 -5.68 -5.40 6.49
C ARG A 103 -4.71 -6.41 5.86
N ALA A 104 -3.62 -5.92 5.29
CA ALA A 104 -2.59 -6.70 4.60
C ALA A 104 -1.26 -6.74 5.38
N GLY A 105 -1.34 -6.59 6.71
CA GLY A 105 -0.20 -6.57 7.62
C GLY A 105 0.28 -5.17 8.00
N SER A 106 1.44 -5.10 8.64
CA SER A 106 2.08 -3.85 9.05
C SER A 106 3.59 -4.00 9.14
N VAL A 107 4.32 -2.89 9.04
CA VAL A 107 5.78 -2.85 9.17
C VAL A 107 6.16 -1.83 10.23
N ASN A 108 6.95 -2.26 11.23
CA ASN A 108 7.55 -1.35 12.21
C ASN A 108 8.80 -0.70 11.59
N LEU A 109 8.66 0.55 11.17
CA LEU A 109 9.73 1.31 10.52
C LEU A 109 10.81 1.78 11.51
N SER A 110 10.49 1.90 12.81
CA SER A 110 11.51 2.21 13.83
C SER A 110 12.54 1.08 13.93
N ARG A 111 12.08 -0.18 13.94
CA ARG A 111 13.00 -1.35 13.97
C ARG A 111 13.85 -1.49 12.73
N LEU A 112 13.34 -1.08 11.57
CA LEU A 112 14.09 -1.12 10.30
C LEU A 112 15.21 -0.07 10.25
N LYS A 113 15.03 1.05 10.97
CA LYS A 113 16.09 2.05 11.14
C LYS A 113 17.21 1.50 12.03
N ASP A 114 16.83 0.81 13.09
CA ASP A 114 17.79 0.22 14.02
C ASP A 114 18.54 -0.96 13.39
N SER A 115 17.94 -1.75 12.49
CA SER A 115 18.64 -2.84 11.78
C SER A 115 19.73 -2.40 10.79
N ARG A 116 19.91 -1.09 10.56
CA ARG A 116 21.06 -0.53 9.81
C ARG A 116 22.13 0.08 10.73
N SER A 117 21.90 0.07 12.04
CA SER A 117 22.88 0.36 13.06
C SER A 117 23.26 -0.98 13.67
N ASP A 118 24.52 -1.40 13.57
CA ASP A 118 24.99 -2.60 14.26
C ASP A 118 24.65 -2.49 15.75
N GLY A 119 23.68 -3.30 16.21
CA GLY A 119 23.11 -3.16 17.54
C GLY A 119 22.06 -4.23 17.80
N GLU A 120 22.53 -5.36 18.31
CA GLU A 120 21.86 -6.45 19.02
C GLU A 120 20.32 -6.59 18.92
N ALA A 121 19.85 -7.77 18.50
CA ALA A 121 18.44 -8.13 18.52
C ALA A 121 17.88 -8.04 19.96
N PRO A 122 16.82 -7.26 20.23
CA PRO A 122 16.21 -7.25 21.55
C PRO A 122 15.59 -8.63 21.83
N GLY A 123 16.01 -9.18 22.97
CA GLY A 123 15.80 -10.56 23.38
C GLY A 123 14.35 -11.05 23.34
N SER A 124 14.23 -12.36 23.14
CA SER A 124 13.04 -13.15 23.38
C SER A 124 12.51 -12.88 24.79
N PHE A 125 11.27 -12.41 24.89
CA PHE A 125 10.55 -12.43 26.17
C PHE A 125 10.00 -13.84 26.43
N PRO A 126 9.91 -14.26 27.70
CA PRO A 126 9.60 -15.63 28.13
C PRO A 126 8.18 -16.09 27.75
#